data_AF-A0A915DJV9-F1
#
_entry.id   AF-A0A915DJV9-F1
#
_cell.length_a   1.000
_cell.length_b   1.000
_cell.length_c   1.000
_cell.angle_alpha   90.00
_cell.angle_beta   90.00
_cell.angle_gamma   90.00
#
_symmetry.space_group_name_H-M   'P 1'
#
loop_
_entity.id
_entity.type
_entity.pdbx_description
1 polymer ?
#
loop_
_entity_poly.entity_id
_entity_poly.type
_entity_poly.pdbx_seq_one_letter_code
_entity_poly.pdbx_strand_id
1 'polypeptide(L)'
;MRGLTAAPMLIHLRRFSLLQRPDLQKTNWKQDVVYLFQFKRSPVVPNISPFCLKTETFIRAHELKHEVIGSWTLRSKEDSQIILWHLIKHFKIDERLSPEQQGISRAVDRLIEGSLFYPITYLRSVENAKNCVNRNVSGLPLPGFLVQYVANKLSKAAKSKLRAEGTALDQILGDKKFLIGARPTTPDFTLFGHLASVYYLPFRTPLADLLENEYPRVRLLLERMRIHYWSDWKKS
;
A
#
# COMPACT_ATOMS: atom_id res chain seq x y z
N MET A 1 31.81 5.37 -48.19
CA MET A 1 32.16 5.65 -46.78
C MET A 1 30.88 6.03 -46.03
N ARG A 2 30.59 5.31 -44.94
CA ARG A 2 29.74 5.60 -43.74
C ARG A 2 28.69 6.74 -43.89
N GLY A 3 27.39 6.59 -43.60
CA GLY A 3 26.68 5.65 -42.72
C GLY A 3 25.76 6.44 -41.76
N LEU A 4 24.57 5.90 -41.49
CA LEU A 4 23.56 6.27 -40.48
C LEU A 4 22.51 7.36 -40.80
N THR A 5 21.39 6.93 -41.41
CA THR A 5 20.06 7.45 -41.10
C THR A 5 19.30 6.43 -40.24
N ALA A 6 19.39 6.58 -38.92
CA ALA A 6 18.63 5.77 -37.96
C ALA A 6 17.46 6.58 -37.40
N ALA A 7 16.28 6.44 -37.99
CA ALA A 7 14.94 6.60 -37.37
C ALA A 7 13.89 6.70 -38.50
N PRO A 8 13.02 5.68 -38.67
CA PRO A 8 11.76 5.69 -37.91
C PRO A 8 11.24 4.29 -37.52
N MET A 9 12.11 3.30 -37.30
CA MET A 9 11.68 1.93 -36.98
C MET A 9 11.34 1.69 -35.49
N LEU A 10 11.56 2.67 -34.60
CA LEU A 10 11.31 2.52 -33.16
C LEU A 10 9.88 2.89 -32.70
N ILE A 11 9.09 3.59 -33.53
CA ILE A 11 7.74 4.03 -33.15
C ILE A 11 6.68 2.94 -33.45
N HIS A 12 6.95 2.02 -34.38
CA HIS A 12 6.03 0.93 -34.70
C HIS A 12 6.06 -0.26 -33.74
N LEU A 13 7.12 -0.43 -32.94
CA LEU A 13 7.25 -1.55 -32.00
C LEU A 13 6.60 -1.30 -30.63
N ARG A 14 6.22 -0.05 -30.30
CA ARG A 14 5.56 0.26 -29.01
C ARG A 14 4.03 0.19 -29.04
N ARG A 15 3.41 0.19 -30.22
CA ARG A 15 1.93 0.11 -30.34
C ARG A 15 1.36 -1.31 -30.30
N PHE A 16 2.18 -2.36 -30.42
CA PHE A 16 1.71 -3.76 -30.45
C PHE A 16 1.76 -4.50 -29.11
N SER A 17 2.30 -3.92 -28.03
CA SER A 17 2.47 -4.64 -26.75
C SER A 17 1.34 -4.47 -25.73
N LEU A 18 0.34 -3.62 -26.00
CA LEU A 18 -0.75 -3.35 -25.05
C LEU A 18 -1.94 -4.33 -25.17
N LEU A 19 -1.89 -5.28 -26.11
CA LEU A 19 -2.99 -6.23 -26.37
C LEU A 19 -2.64 -7.70 -26.08
N GLN A 20 -1.39 -8.02 -25.73
CA GLN A 20 -1.08 -9.38 -25.28
C GLN A 20 -1.42 -9.48 -23.80
N ARG A 21 -2.47 -10.26 -23.50
CA ARG A 21 -2.67 -10.75 -22.13
C ARG A 21 -1.38 -11.46 -21.74
N PRO A 22 -0.72 -11.10 -20.63
CA PRO A 22 0.47 -11.81 -20.20
C PRO A 22 0.12 -13.29 -20.06
N ASP A 23 1.03 -14.16 -20.48
CA ASP A 23 0.85 -15.61 -20.33
C ASP A 23 0.45 -15.92 -18.89
N LEU A 24 -0.53 -16.82 -18.73
CA LEU A 24 -0.96 -17.28 -17.42
C LEU A 24 0.25 -17.87 -16.70
N GLN A 25 0.74 -17.14 -15.69
CA GLN A 25 1.90 -17.56 -14.90
C GLN A 25 1.66 -18.89 -14.17
N LYS A 26 0.39 -19.25 -13.96
CA LYS A 26 -0.05 -20.56 -13.46
C LYS A 26 -0.89 -21.26 -14.52
N THR A 27 -0.33 -22.31 -15.10
CA THR A 27 -0.95 -23.11 -16.16
C THR A 27 -1.98 -24.11 -15.63
N ASN A 28 -1.74 -24.69 -14.46
CA ASN A 28 -2.68 -25.59 -13.77
C ASN A 28 -3.56 -24.83 -12.76
N TRP A 29 -4.34 -23.88 -13.25
CA TRP A 29 -5.24 -23.07 -12.44
C TRP A 29 -6.57 -23.79 -12.17
N LYS A 30 -7.22 -23.44 -11.05
CA LYS A 30 -8.57 -23.88 -10.70
C LYS A 30 -9.55 -22.71 -10.88
N GLN A 31 -10.73 -23.02 -11.39
CA GLN A 31 -11.80 -22.03 -11.53
C GLN A 31 -12.20 -21.44 -10.16
N ASP A 32 -12.54 -20.16 -10.15
CA ASP A 32 -12.95 -19.37 -8.98
C ASP A 32 -11.91 -19.33 -7.84
N VAL A 33 -10.63 -19.51 -8.18
CA VAL A 33 -9.50 -19.32 -7.26
C VAL A 33 -8.67 -18.13 -7.71
N VAL A 34 -8.49 -17.15 -6.82
CA VAL A 34 -7.62 -15.99 -7.03
C VAL A 34 -6.17 -16.39 -6.78
N TYR A 35 -5.34 -16.36 -7.83
CA TYR A 35 -3.90 -16.55 -7.71
C TYR A 35 -3.22 -15.19 -7.49
N LEU A 36 -2.92 -14.87 -6.23
CA LEU A 36 -2.35 -13.58 -5.85
C LEU A 36 -0.82 -13.61 -5.93
N PHE A 37 -0.28 -13.08 -7.03
CA PHE A 37 1.17 -12.89 -7.20
C PHE A 37 1.62 -11.61 -6.49
N GLN A 38 2.39 -11.78 -5.42
CA GLN A 38 2.85 -10.66 -4.58
C GLN A 38 4.23 -10.93 -3.98
N PHE A 39 4.80 -9.96 -3.27
CA PHE A 39 6.06 -10.16 -2.57
C PHE A 39 5.99 -11.29 -1.57
N LYS A 40 7.14 -11.96 -1.35
CA LYS A 40 7.26 -13.00 -0.32
C LYS A 40 6.88 -12.44 1.06
N ARG A 41 6.36 -13.32 1.92
CA ARG A 41 6.09 -13.02 3.33
C ARG A 41 7.34 -12.48 4.01
N SER A 42 7.15 -11.52 4.91
CA SER A 42 8.19 -11.11 5.85
C SER A 42 8.05 -11.92 7.15
N PRO A 43 9.16 -12.16 7.89
CA PRO A 43 9.08 -12.84 9.19
C PRO A 43 8.24 -12.11 10.25
N VAL A 44 8.03 -10.79 10.09
CA VAL A 44 7.38 -9.94 11.11
C VAL A 44 6.00 -9.43 10.70
N VAL A 45 5.77 -9.26 9.40
CA VAL A 45 4.50 -8.79 8.84
C VAL A 45 4.08 -9.64 7.63
N PRO A 46 2.78 -9.82 7.34
CA PRO A 46 2.35 -10.68 6.25
C PRO A 46 2.82 -10.17 4.88
N ASN A 47 2.97 -8.86 4.72
CA ASN A 47 3.68 -8.29 3.60
C ASN A 47 4.25 -6.91 3.97
N ILE A 48 5.50 -6.67 3.57
CA ILE A 48 6.16 -5.37 3.75
C ILE A 48 5.67 -4.30 2.77
N SER A 49 5.04 -4.71 1.67
CA SER A 49 4.35 -3.80 0.76
C SER A 49 2.94 -3.53 1.27
N PRO A 50 2.58 -2.25 1.49
CA PRO A 50 1.24 -1.91 1.93
C PRO A 50 0.16 -2.27 0.90
N PHE A 51 0.50 -2.20 -0.39
CA PHE A 51 -0.41 -2.55 -1.48
C PHE A 51 -0.70 -4.06 -1.53
N CYS A 52 0.30 -4.90 -1.26
CA CYS A 52 0.09 -6.34 -1.18
C CYS A 52 -0.79 -6.68 0.04
N LEU A 53 -0.50 -6.05 1.19
CA LEU A 53 -1.29 -6.24 2.41
C LEU A 53 -2.74 -5.77 2.22
N LYS A 54 -2.97 -4.63 1.57
CA LYS A 54 -4.29 -4.14 1.16
C LYS A 54 -5.04 -5.18 0.33
N THR A 55 -4.44 -5.63 -0.78
CA THR A 55 -5.09 -6.56 -1.72
C THR A 55 -5.45 -7.89 -1.05
N GLU A 56 -4.52 -8.45 -0.28
CA GLU A 56 -4.78 -9.72 0.37
C GLU A 56 -5.82 -9.59 1.49
N THR A 57 -5.79 -8.51 2.27
CA THR A 57 -6.82 -8.28 3.30
C THR A 57 -8.20 -8.14 2.67
N PHE A 58 -8.31 -7.47 1.52
CA PHE A 58 -9.57 -7.37 0.77
C PHE A 58 -10.08 -8.74 0.33
N ILE A 59 -9.21 -9.57 -0.27
CA ILE A 59 -9.54 -10.94 -0.73
C ILE A 59 -10.02 -11.79 0.45
N ARG A 60 -9.30 -11.73 1.59
CA ARG A 60 -9.63 -12.48 2.80
C ARG A 60 -10.95 -12.03 3.42
N ALA A 61 -11.21 -10.74 3.46
CA ALA A 61 -12.44 -10.19 4.05
C ALA A 61 -13.71 -10.52 3.27
N HIS A 62 -13.57 -10.78 1.96
CA HIS A 62 -14.66 -11.23 1.10
C HIS A 62 -14.68 -12.76 0.92
N GLU A 63 -13.88 -13.49 1.72
CA GLU A 63 -13.82 -14.96 1.72
C GLU A 63 -13.55 -15.56 0.33
N LEU A 64 -12.83 -14.82 -0.52
CA LEU A 64 -12.48 -15.29 -1.86
C LEU A 64 -11.45 -16.40 -1.73
N LYS A 65 -11.72 -17.55 -2.37
CA LYS A 65 -10.75 -18.65 -2.45
C LYS A 65 -9.49 -18.12 -3.15
N HIS A 66 -8.34 -18.23 -2.51
CA HIS A 66 -7.11 -17.67 -3.05
C HIS A 66 -5.87 -18.50 -2.69
N GLU A 67 -4.85 -18.36 -3.53
CA GLU A 67 -3.51 -18.91 -3.31
C GLU A 67 -2.50 -17.77 -3.45
N VAL A 68 -1.66 -17.57 -2.44
CA VAL A 68 -0.61 -16.54 -2.45
C VAL A 68 0.65 -17.12 -3.09
N ILE A 69 1.06 -16.55 -4.22
CA ILE A 69 2.28 -16.93 -4.92
C ILE A 69 3.34 -15.85 -4.65
N GLY A 70 4.22 -16.15 -3.69
CA GLY A 70 5.26 -15.22 -3.23
C GLY A 70 6.47 -15.20 -4.18
N SER A 71 6.73 -14.05 -4.79
CA SER A 71 7.90 -13.85 -5.64
C SER A 71 8.50 -12.45 -5.50
N TRP A 72 9.80 -12.34 -5.74
CA TRP A 72 10.50 -11.06 -5.77
C TRP A 72 10.43 -10.39 -7.14
N THR A 73 10.24 -11.18 -8.20
CA THR A 73 10.28 -10.74 -9.60
C THR A 73 8.93 -10.87 -10.30
N LEU A 74 8.11 -11.83 -9.86
CA LEU A 74 6.79 -12.10 -10.44
C LEU A 74 5.72 -11.46 -9.56
N ARG A 75 5.08 -10.43 -10.08
CA ARG A 75 3.91 -9.78 -9.47
C ARG A 75 2.95 -9.36 -10.56
N SER A 76 1.69 -9.11 -10.18
CA SER A 76 0.79 -8.40 -11.09
C SER A 76 1.46 -7.08 -11.48
N LYS A 77 1.45 -6.78 -12.79
CA LYS A 77 1.92 -5.48 -13.31
C LYS A 77 0.90 -4.38 -13.06
N GLU A 78 -0.30 -4.74 -12.60
CA GLU A 78 -1.39 -3.82 -12.33
C GLU A 78 -1.28 -3.21 -10.93
N ASP A 79 -1.80 -2.00 -10.80
CA ASP A 79 -1.95 -1.31 -9.52
C ASP A 79 -2.95 -2.07 -8.63
N SER A 80 -2.70 -2.11 -7.31
CA SER A 80 -3.61 -2.74 -6.35
C SER A 80 -5.07 -2.26 -6.47
N GLN A 81 -5.29 -1.00 -6.85
CA GLN A 81 -6.64 -0.49 -7.05
C GLN A 81 -7.33 -1.09 -8.28
N ILE A 82 -6.58 -1.30 -9.36
CA ILE A 82 -7.09 -1.95 -10.57
C ILE A 82 -7.41 -3.41 -10.28
N ILE A 83 -6.59 -4.08 -9.47
CA ILE A 83 -6.84 -5.46 -9.02
C ILE A 83 -8.15 -5.51 -8.22
N LEU A 84 -8.34 -4.63 -7.24
CA LEU A 84 -9.57 -4.58 -6.44
C LEU A 84 -10.80 -4.34 -7.33
N TRP A 85 -10.74 -3.42 -8.30
CA TRP A 85 -11.84 -3.20 -9.23
C TRP A 85 -12.19 -4.43 -10.06
N HIS A 86 -11.18 -5.16 -10.54
CA HIS A 86 -11.41 -6.42 -11.25
C HIS A 86 -12.05 -7.46 -10.34
N LEU A 87 -11.60 -7.60 -9.09
CA LEU A 87 -12.19 -8.53 -8.12
C LEU A 87 -13.65 -8.16 -7.81
N ILE A 88 -13.94 -6.89 -7.54
CA ILE A 88 -15.30 -6.40 -7.27
C ILE A 88 -16.22 -6.72 -8.44
N LYS A 89 -15.78 -6.41 -9.67
CA LYS A 89 -16.57 -6.65 -10.88
C LYS A 89 -16.77 -8.15 -11.17
N HIS A 90 -15.71 -8.94 -11.04
CA HIS A 90 -15.73 -10.36 -11.38
C HIS A 90 -16.55 -11.18 -10.39
N PHE A 91 -16.34 -10.97 -9.09
CA PHE A 91 -17.04 -11.68 -8.03
C PHE A 91 -18.35 -11.00 -7.60
N LYS A 92 -18.75 -9.91 -8.26
CA LYS A 92 -19.97 -9.14 -7.99
C LYS A 92 -20.09 -8.74 -6.51
N ILE A 93 -19.00 -8.24 -5.96
CA ILE A 93 -18.92 -7.84 -4.55
C ILE A 93 -19.76 -6.58 -4.35
N ASP A 94 -20.73 -6.64 -3.43
CA ASP A 94 -21.56 -5.50 -3.04
C ASP A 94 -21.11 -4.97 -1.67
N GLU A 95 -20.39 -3.85 -1.68
CA GLU A 95 -19.98 -3.12 -0.47
C GLU A 95 -21.16 -2.39 0.23
N ARG A 96 -22.36 -2.40 -0.38
CA ARG A 96 -23.60 -1.77 0.12
C ARG A 96 -23.46 -0.29 0.44
N LEU A 97 -22.77 0.44 -0.44
CA LEU A 97 -22.55 1.87 -0.33
C LEU A 97 -23.60 2.64 -1.13
N SER A 98 -24.19 3.68 -0.53
CA SER A 98 -24.96 4.69 -1.27
C SER A 98 -24.07 5.43 -2.28
N PRO A 99 -24.63 6.09 -3.31
CA PRO A 99 -23.82 6.87 -4.26
C PRO A 99 -22.93 7.92 -3.60
N GLU A 100 -23.42 8.58 -2.54
CA GLU A 100 -22.62 9.52 -1.75
C GLU A 100 -21.46 8.80 -1.04
N GLN A 101 -21.74 7.68 -0.37
CA GLN A 101 -20.72 6.90 0.32
C GLN A 101 -19.68 6.32 -0.64
N GLN A 102 -20.05 5.99 -1.88
CA GLN A 102 -19.09 5.59 -2.92
C GLN A 102 -18.14 6.74 -3.28
N GLY A 103 -18.67 7.96 -3.42
CA GLY A 103 -17.87 9.17 -3.63
C GLY A 103 -16.89 9.43 -2.48
N ILE A 104 -17.39 9.35 -1.23
CA ILE A 104 -16.55 9.51 -0.03
C ILE A 104 -15.50 8.41 0.04
N SER A 105 -15.88 7.15 -0.16
CA SER A 105 -14.98 5.99 -0.18
C SER A 105 -13.83 6.21 -1.16
N ARG A 106 -14.13 6.68 -2.38
CA ARG A 106 -13.12 7.03 -3.39
C ARG A 106 -12.19 8.14 -2.93
N ALA A 107 -12.71 9.19 -2.32
CA ALA A 107 -11.92 10.33 -1.85
C ALA A 107 -10.99 9.92 -0.69
N VAL A 108 -11.50 9.18 0.29
CA VAL A 108 -10.72 8.69 1.44
C VAL A 108 -9.62 7.74 0.99
N ASP A 109 -9.93 6.84 0.07
CA ASP A 109 -8.94 5.92 -0.51
C ASP A 109 -7.81 6.67 -1.25
N ARG A 110 -8.11 7.80 -1.92
CA ARG A 110 -7.09 8.69 -2.52
C ARG A 110 -6.33 9.51 -1.51
N LEU A 111 -6.95 9.93 -0.41
CA LEU A 111 -6.25 10.56 0.70
C LEU A 111 -5.18 9.62 1.27
N ILE A 112 -5.52 8.35 1.47
CA ILE A 112 -4.59 7.37 2.03
C ILE A 112 -3.44 7.09 1.05
N GLU A 113 -3.72 6.70 -0.19
CA GLU A 113 -2.65 6.34 -1.14
C GLU A 113 -1.87 7.55 -1.66
N GLY A 114 -2.55 8.67 -1.89
CA GLY A 114 -1.94 9.87 -2.48
C GLY A 114 -1.20 10.74 -1.47
N SER A 115 -1.66 10.76 -0.22
CA SER A 115 -1.16 11.69 0.80
C SER A 115 -0.44 11.00 1.95
N LEU A 116 -0.98 9.88 2.45
CA LEU A 116 -0.45 9.18 3.63
C LEU A 116 0.72 8.23 3.30
N PHE A 117 0.75 7.65 2.11
CA PHE A 117 1.77 6.66 1.74
C PHE A 117 3.21 7.21 1.80
N TYR A 118 3.45 8.40 1.24
CA TYR A 118 4.78 9.02 1.21
C TYR A 118 5.34 9.31 2.61
N PRO A 119 4.66 10.04 3.52
CA PRO A 119 5.20 10.34 4.84
C PRO A 119 5.42 9.07 5.68
N ILE A 120 4.58 8.03 5.56
CA ILE A 120 4.81 6.76 6.26
C ILE A 120 6.03 6.04 5.73
N THR A 121 6.19 5.97 4.41
CA THR A 121 7.37 5.36 3.78
C THR A 121 8.64 6.15 4.13
N TYR A 122 8.53 7.48 4.14
CA TYR A 122 9.59 8.37 4.56
C TYR A 122 9.96 8.13 6.03
N LEU A 123 9.02 8.05 6.97
CA LEU A 123 9.37 7.87 8.39
C LEU A 123 9.88 6.46 8.68
N ARG A 124 9.33 5.45 8.01
CA ARG A 124 9.81 4.05 8.07
C ARG A 124 11.26 3.93 7.57
N SER A 125 11.57 4.56 6.45
CA SER A 125 12.85 4.36 5.75
C SER A 125 13.87 5.44 6.07
N VAL A 126 13.45 6.68 6.35
CA VAL A 126 14.27 7.92 6.33
C VAL A 126 14.67 8.49 7.67
N GLU A 127 13.87 8.35 8.73
CA GLU A 127 14.42 8.58 10.08
C GLU A 127 15.47 7.52 10.47
N ASN A 128 15.50 6.40 9.74
CA ASN A 128 16.61 5.44 9.69
C ASN A 128 17.56 5.63 8.49
N ALA A 129 17.35 6.61 7.60
CA ALA A 129 18.15 6.82 6.38
C ALA A 129 19.28 7.83 6.48
N LYS A 130 19.93 7.98 7.65
CA LYS A 130 21.33 8.47 7.62
C LYS A 130 22.17 7.65 6.61
N ASN A 131 21.74 6.42 6.34
CA ASN A 131 22.28 5.54 5.31
C ASN A 131 21.77 5.79 3.87
N CYS A 132 20.56 6.33 3.60
CA CYS A 132 20.10 6.50 2.20
C CYS A 132 20.49 7.82 1.55
N VAL A 133 20.75 8.89 2.34
CA VAL A 133 21.34 10.15 1.83
C VAL A 133 22.87 10.16 1.90
N ASN A 134 23.47 9.07 2.38
CA ASN A 134 24.90 8.84 2.24
C ASN A 134 25.27 8.92 0.76
N ARG A 135 26.42 9.52 0.45
CA ARG A 135 26.96 9.61 -0.92
C ARG A 135 26.98 8.25 -1.62
N ASN A 136 27.25 7.18 -0.88
CA ASN A 136 27.32 5.80 -1.38
C ASN A 136 25.95 5.20 -1.73
N VAL A 137 24.84 5.83 -1.35
CA VAL A 137 23.47 5.36 -1.63
C VAL A 137 22.67 6.32 -2.52
N SER A 138 22.87 7.64 -2.39
CA SER A 138 22.12 8.66 -3.15
C SER A 138 22.88 9.30 -4.32
N GLY A 139 24.22 9.21 -4.34
CA GLY A 139 25.05 9.89 -5.34
C GLY A 139 25.15 11.42 -5.21
N LEU A 140 24.52 12.04 -4.19
CA LEU A 140 24.51 13.50 -4.01
C LEU A 140 25.82 13.99 -3.36
N PRO A 141 26.52 15.00 -3.92
CA PRO A 141 27.76 15.53 -3.36
C PRO A 141 27.48 16.64 -2.32
N LEU A 142 26.72 16.33 -1.27
CA LEU A 142 26.41 17.28 -0.20
C LEU A 142 27.34 17.08 1.00
N PRO A 143 27.86 18.17 1.62
CA PRO A 143 28.56 18.07 2.90
C PRO A 143 27.67 17.46 3.99
N GLY A 144 28.24 16.64 4.87
CA GLY A 144 27.46 15.87 5.86
C GLY A 144 26.54 16.70 6.76
N PHE A 145 26.94 17.92 7.12
CA PHE A 145 26.10 18.83 7.92
C PHE A 145 24.86 19.31 7.16
N LEU A 146 24.97 19.51 5.84
CA LEU A 146 23.86 19.94 4.99
C LEU A 146 22.89 18.77 4.71
N VAL A 147 23.44 17.56 4.60
CA VAL A 147 22.65 16.31 4.55
C VAL A 147 21.80 16.15 5.82
N GLN A 148 22.40 16.35 7.00
CA GLN A 148 21.68 16.27 8.27
C GLN A 148 20.59 17.34 8.38
N TYR A 149 20.86 18.57 7.93
CA TYR A 149 19.87 19.65 7.90
C TYR A 149 18.68 19.33 6.98
N VAL A 150 18.95 18.88 5.75
CA VAL A 150 17.90 18.50 4.78
C VAL A 150 17.09 17.31 5.29
N ALA A 151 17.74 16.28 5.84
CA ALA A 151 17.07 15.13 6.41
C ALA A 151 16.14 15.52 7.58
N ASN A 152 16.60 16.40 8.48
CA ASN A 152 15.77 16.88 9.59
C ASN A 152 14.56 17.68 9.09
N LYS A 153 14.72 18.55 8.08
CA LYS A 153 13.62 19.34 7.52
C LYS A 153 12.59 18.45 6.82
N LEU A 154 13.04 17.48 6.04
CA LEU A 154 12.18 16.51 5.37
C LEU A 154 11.45 15.61 6.38
N SER A 155 12.12 15.17 7.46
CA SER A 155 11.47 14.44 8.56
C SER A 155 10.39 15.27 9.24
N LYS A 156 10.68 16.53 9.60
CA LYS A 156 9.68 17.41 10.22
C LYS A 156 8.46 17.60 9.31
N ALA A 157 8.68 17.79 8.01
CA ALA A 157 7.61 17.90 7.03
C ALA A 157 6.79 16.60 6.92
N ALA A 158 7.45 15.44 6.87
CA ALA A 158 6.79 14.13 6.84
C ALA A 158 5.97 13.87 8.11
N LYS A 159 6.49 14.21 9.30
CA LYS A 159 5.74 14.11 10.57
C LYS A 159 4.52 15.02 10.60
N SER A 160 4.68 16.28 10.19
CA SER A 160 3.56 17.23 10.12
C SER A 160 2.49 16.75 9.16
N LYS A 161 2.88 16.22 7.99
CA LYS A 161 1.96 15.65 7.01
C LYS A 161 1.26 14.41 7.57
N LEU A 162 2.00 13.48 8.18
CA LEU A 162 1.44 12.28 8.81
C LEU A 162 0.40 12.64 9.87
N ARG A 163 0.68 13.64 10.72
CA ARG A 163 -0.27 14.12 11.73
C ARG A 163 -1.51 14.74 11.08
N ALA A 164 -1.36 15.59 10.07
CA ALA A 164 -2.50 16.19 9.37
C ALA A 164 -3.44 15.12 8.75
N GLU A 165 -2.87 14.12 8.07
CA GLU A 165 -3.64 13.02 7.49
C GLU A 165 -4.25 12.12 8.58
N GLY A 166 -3.51 11.85 9.66
CA GLY A 166 -3.99 11.10 10.82
C GLY A 166 -5.21 11.76 11.46
N THR A 167 -5.18 13.08 11.66
CA THR A 167 -6.32 13.86 12.16
C THR A 167 -7.52 13.75 11.22
N ALA A 168 -7.32 13.90 9.92
CA ALA A 168 -8.40 13.78 8.95
C ALA A 168 -9.04 12.39 8.99
N LEU A 169 -8.23 11.33 9.01
CA LEU A 169 -8.71 9.94 9.06
C LEU A 169 -9.41 9.60 10.37
N ASP A 170 -8.91 10.10 11.50
CA ASP A 170 -9.54 9.93 12.81
C ASP A 170 -10.88 10.67 12.90
N GLN A 171 -10.99 11.87 12.33
CA GLN A 171 -12.25 12.62 12.22
C GLN A 171 -13.24 11.93 11.27
N ILE A 172 -12.76 11.44 10.11
CA ILE A 172 -13.58 10.65 9.19
C ILE A 172 -14.08 9.40 9.88
N LEU A 173 -13.24 8.69 10.65
CA LEU A 173 -13.65 7.52 11.41
C LEU A 173 -14.72 7.90 12.44
N GLY A 174 -14.50 8.94 13.23
CA GLY A 174 -15.47 9.36 14.25
C GLY A 174 -15.77 8.19 15.20
N ASP A 175 -17.05 8.00 15.52
CA ASP A 175 -17.51 6.86 16.35
C ASP A 175 -17.89 5.63 15.52
N LYS A 176 -17.63 5.65 14.20
CA LYS A 176 -17.94 4.52 13.32
C LYS A 176 -16.97 3.37 13.56
N LYS A 177 -17.44 2.15 13.29
CA LYS A 177 -16.61 0.94 13.37
C LYS A 177 -15.51 0.92 12.30
N PHE A 178 -15.85 1.41 11.11
CA PHE A 178 -15.01 1.51 9.92
C PHE A 178 -15.21 2.91 9.29
N LEU A 179 -14.32 3.31 8.37
CA LEU A 179 -14.24 4.67 7.85
C LEU A 179 -15.57 5.20 7.30
N ILE A 180 -16.33 4.34 6.62
CA ILE A 180 -17.60 4.73 5.99
C ILE A 180 -18.82 4.28 6.81
N GLY A 181 -18.73 3.19 7.59
CA GLY A 181 -19.88 2.67 8.32
C GLY A 181 -19.61 1.44 9.17
N ALA A 182 -20.57 0.51 9.19
CA ALA A 182 -20.55 -0.66 10.07
C ALA A 182 -19.73 -1.85 9.53
N ARG A 183 -19.44 -1.86 8.23
CA ARG A 183 -18.64 -2.90 7.54
C ARG A 183 -17.41 -2.27 6.90
N PRO A 184 -16.29 -3.00 6.80
CA PRO A 184 -15.11 -2.48 6.13
C PRO A 184 -15.37 -2.40 4.63
N THR A 185 -14.93 -1.31 4.03
CA THR A 185 -14.93 -1.13 2.58
C THR A 185 -13.52 -0.87 2.09
N THR A 186 -13.35 -0.72 0.78
CA THR A 186 -12.07 -0.41 0.10
C THR A 186 -11.12 0.50 0.91
N PRO A 187 -11.52 1.70 1.38
CA PRO A 187 -10.65 2.58 2.15
C PRO A 187 -10.17 1.98 3.48
N ASP A 188 -10.93 1.11 4.14
CA ASP A 188 -10.48 0.42 5.37
C ASP A 188 -9.37 -0.58 5.08
N PHE A 189 -9.47 -1.32 3.97
CA PHE A 189 -8.41 -2.23 3.51
C PHE A 189 -7.15 -1.45 3.09
N THR A 190 -7.33 -0.30 2.46
CA THR A 190 -6.25 0.62 2.10
C THR A 190 -5.56 1.18 3.33
N LEU A 191 -6.33 1.69 4.29
CA LEU A 191 -5.80 2.21 5.56
C LEU A 191 -5.05 1.13 6.32
N PHE A 192 -5.64 -0.06 6.42
CA PHE A 192 -5.01 -1.21 7.07
C PHE A 192 -3.69 -1.58 6.38
N GLY A 193 -3.69 -1.75 5.06
CA GLY A 193 -2.49 -2.09 4.30
C GLY A 193 -1.35 -1.10 4.54
N HIS A 194 -1.65 0.21 4.47
CA HIS A 194 -0.66 1.26 4.68
C HIS A 194 -0.14 1.33 6.10
N LEU A 195 -1.02 1.43 7.09
CA LEU A 195 -0.59 1.61 8.48
C LEU A 195 -0.01 0.33 9.07
N ALA A 196 -0.64 -0.83 8.85
CA ALA A 196 -0.22 -2.10 9.47
C ALA A 196 1.15 -2.56 8.96
N SER A 197 1.53 -2.20 7.72
CA SER A 197 2.86 -2.50 7.18
C SER A 197 4.01 -1.80 7.92
N VAL A 198 3.69 -0.82 8.78
CA VAL A 198 4.66 -0.03 9.55
C VAL A 198 4.42 -0.10 11.05
N TYR A 199 3.17 -0.07 11.50
CA TYR A 199 2.81 -0.08 12.91
C TYR A 199 3.26 -1.36 13.63
N TYR A 200 3.18 -2.51 12.96
CA TYR A 200 3.53 -3.82 13.54
C TYR A 200 4.99 -4.24 13.26
N LEU A 201 5.87 -3.29 12.92
CA LEU A 201 7.30 -3.58 12.81
C LEU A 201 7.90 -3.77 14.23
N PRO A 202 8.96 -4.57 14.38
CA PRO A 202 9.57 -4.88 15.69
C PRO A 202 10.38 -3.71 16.27
N PHE A 203 10.19 -2.49 15.77
CA PHE A 203 10.85 -1.28 16.24
C PHE A 203 9.87 -0.12 16.25
N ARG A 204 10.07 0.80 17.20
CA ARG A 204 9.18 1.94 17.40
C ARG A 204 9.31 2.93 16.25
N THR A 205 8.17 3.36 15.70
CA THR A 205 8.10 4.35 14.63
C THR A 205 7.29 5.56 15.09
N PRO A 206 7.49 6.76 14.51
CA PRO A 206 6.64 7.91 14.83
C PRO A 206 5.15 7.67 14.58
N LEU A 207 4.83 6.77 13.63
CA LEU A 207 3.46 6.33 13.40
C LEU A 207 2.89 5.61 14.64
N ALA A 208 3.68 4.75 15.30
CA ALA A 208 3.24 4.07 16.50
C ALA A 208 2.90 5.06 17.62
N ASP A 209 3.73 6.09 17.82
CA ASP A 209 3.47 7.13 18.82
C ASP A 209 2.17 7.91 18.54
N LEU A 210 1.93 8.25 17.28
CA LEU A 210 0.68 8.94 16.89
C LEU A 210 -0.54 8.04 17.09
N LEU A 211 -0.48 6.78 16.70
CA LEU A 211 -1.60 5.84 16.83
C LEU A 211 -1.91 5.49 18.30
N GLU A 212 -0.89 5.42 19.15
CA GLU A 212 -1.07 5.10 20.57
C GLU A 212 -1.57 6.30 21.37
N ASN A 213 -1.03 7.49 21.13
CA ASN A 213 -1.26 8.66 21.98
C ASN A 213 -2.32 9.63 21.42
N GLU A 214 -2.46 9.74 20.10
CA GLU A 214 -3.29 10.77 19.46
C GLU A 214 -4.48 10.19 18.69
N TYR A 215 -4.31 9.03 18.05
CA TYR A 215 -5.33 8.42 17.20
C TYR A 215 -5.71 6.99 17.63
N PRO A 216 -6.13 6.78 18.89
CA PRO A 216 -6.44 5.44 19.40
C PRO A 216 -7.59 4.77 18.65
N ARG A 217 -8.54 5.53 18.08
CA ARG A 217 -9.64 4.96 17.28
C ARG A 217 -9.14 4.32 15.99
N VAL A 218 -8.19 4.98 15.33
CA VAL A 218 -7.50 4.47 14.14
C VAL A 218 -6.69 3.22 14.51
N ARG A 219 -5.95 3.26 15.62
CA ARG A 219 -5.23 2.08 16.14
C ARG A 219 -6.17 0.89 16.38
N LEU A 220 -7.31 1.13 17.03
CA LEU A 220 -8.32 0.10 17.29
C LEU A 220 -8.94 -0.43 16.00
N LEU A 221 -9.08 0.37 14.94
CA LEU A 221 -9.48 -0.10 13.60
C LEU A 221 -8.46 -1.10 13.06
N LEU A 222 -7.16 -0.78 13.13
CA LEU A 222 -6.11 -1.70 12.70
C LEU A 222 -6.11 -3.00 13.50
N GLU A 223 -6.35 -2.91 14.80
CA GLU A 223 -6.45 -4.08 15.67
C GLU A 223 -7.64 -4.97 15.30
N ARG A 224 -8.82 -4.38 15.07
CA ARG A 224 -10.01 -5.10 14.57
C ARG A 224 -9.72 -5.81 13.25
N MET A 225 -9.15 -5.10 12.28
CA MET A 225 -8.83 -5.65 10.96
C MET A 225 -7.83 -6.82 11.07
N ARG A 226 -6.80 -6.69 11.91
CA ARG A 226 -5.82 -7.76 12.13
C ARG A 226 -6.46 -8.98 12.79
N ILE A 227 -7.22 -8.80 13.86
CA ILE A 227 -7.84 -9.93 14.59
C ILE A 227 -8.82 -10.68 13.68
N HIS A 228 -9.63 -9.96 12.90
CA HIS A 228 -10.65 -10.59 12.06
C HIS A 228 -10.09 -11.23 10.79
N TYR A 229 -9.14 -10.57 10.12
CA TYR A 229 -8.68 -11.02 8.80
C TYR A 229 -7.31 -11.69 8.81
N TRP A 230 -6.57 -11.61 9.92
CA TRP A 230 -5.20 -12.11 10.03
C TRP A 230 -4.99 -12.84 11.36
N SER A 231 -5.88 -13.77 11.71
CA SER A 231 -5.76 -14.60 12.91
C SER A 231 -4.50 -15.49 12.91
N ASP A 232 -3.97 -15.80 11.73
CA ASP A 232 -2.70 -16.49 11.50
C ASP A 232 -1.46 -15.59 11.64
N TRP A 233 -1.63 -14.27 11.75
CA TRP A 233 -0.54 -13.32 11.98
C TRP A 233 -0.21 -13.21 13.46
N LYS A 234 0.79 -13.98 13.89
CA LYS A 234 1.40 -13.88 15.23
C LYS A 234 2.11 -12.52 15.38
N LYS A 235 1.85 -11.81 16.48
CA LYS A 235 2.61 -10.59 16.81
C LYS A 235 4.08 -10.97 17.02
N SER A 236 4.98 -10.26 16.34
CA SER A 236 6.43 -10.34 16.54
C SER A 236 6.85 -9.66 17.83
#